data_AF-D4M156-F1
#
_entry.id   AF-D4M156-F1
#
_cell.length_a   1.000
_cell.length_b   1.000
_cell.length_c   1.000
_cell.angle_alpha   90.00
_cell.angle_beta   90.00
_cell.angle_gamma   90.00
#
_symmetry.space_group_name_H-M   'P 1'
#
loop_
_entity.id
_entity.type
_entity.pdbx_description
1 polymer ?
#
loop_
_entity_poly.entity_id
_entity_poly.type
_entity_poly.pdbx_seq_one_letter_code
_entity_poly.pdbx_strand_id
1 'polypeptide(L)'
;MKQDIKIYKLESEVVLAIDRMAKEHGMSRNKYLIGILKNHVIAGEIKEVEERYVNLIKTNMEVIQHNSETLEMLKQEILMEKYLEEEWRRANES
;
A
#
# COMPACT_ATOMS: atom_id res chain seq x y z
N MET A 1 -18.36 -16.44 -23.05
CA MET A 1 -17.45 -16.78 -24.16
C MET A 1 -16.40 -17.75 -23.62
N LYS A 2 -16.17 -18.92 -24.24
CA LYS A 2 -15.03 -19.77 -23.85
C LYS A 2 -13.76 -19.13 -24.40
N GLN A 3 -12.76 -18.92 -23.54
CA GLN A 3 -11.45 -18.42 -23.93
C GLN A 3 -10.44 -19.55 -23.72
N ASP A 4 -9.88 -20.06 -24.81
CA ASP A 4 -8.86 -21.10 -24.79
C ASP A 4 -7.50 -20.48 -25.08
N ILE A 5 -6.48 -20.83 -24.29
CA ILE A 5 -5.10 -20.42 -24.49
C ILE A 5 -4.29 -21.66 -24.89
N LYS A 6 -3.60 -21.59 -26.03
CA LYS A 6 -2.66 -22.62 -26.47
C LYS A 6 -1.23 -22.10 -26.35
N ILE A 7 -0.42 -22.80 -25.56
CA ILE A 7 0.99 -22.48 -25.37
C ILE A 7 1.81 -23.44 -26.23
N TYR A 8 2.66 -22.88 -27.10
CA TYR A 8 3.49 -23.65 -28.04
C TYR A 8 4.97 -23.56 -27.65
N LYS A 9 5.77 -24.50 -28.16
CA LYS A 9 7.24 -24.55 -27.99
C LYS A 9 7.70 -24.66 -26.53
N LEU A 10 6.91 -25.29 -25.66
CA LEU A 10 7.39 -25.72 -24.35
C LEU A 10 8.31 -26.93 -24.53
N GLU A 11 9.46 -26.89 -23.87
CA GLU A 11 10.36 -28.03 -23.78
C GLU A 11 9.65 -29.21 -23.11
N SER A 12 9.92 -30.43 -23.57
CA SER A 12 9.27 -31.63 -23.07
C SER A 12 9.49 -31.83 -21.57
N GLU A 13 10.67 -31.46 -21.07
CA GLU A 13 11.01 -31.52 -19.64
C GLU A 13 10.11 -30.61 -18.79
N VAL A 14 9.82 -29.40 -19.29
CA VAL A 14 8.92 -28.45 -18.63
C VAL A 14 7.50 -29.00 -18.57
N VAL A 15 7.00 -29.59 -19.66
CA VAL A 15 5.67 -30.21 -19.70
C VAL A 15 5.56 -31.36 -18.70
N LEU A 16 6.59 -32.21 -18.62
CA LEU A 16 6.66 -33.32 -17.66
C LEU A 16 6.70 -32.83 -16.21
N ALA A 17 7.44 -31.75 -15.94
CA ALA A 17 7.48 -31.13 -14.62
C ALA A 17 6.09 -30.61 -14.21
N ILE A 18 5.39 -29.91 -15.10
CA ILE A 18 4.03 -29.40 -14.85
C ILE A 18 3.07 -30.57 -14.57
N ASP A 19 3.16 -31.67 -15.33
CA ASP A 19 2.34 -32.86 -15.09
C ASP A 19 2.58 -33.47 -13.71
N ARG A 20 3.85 -33.60 -13.34
CA ARG A 20 4.24 -34.13 -12.03
C ARG A 20 3.66 -33.26 -10.91
N MET A 21 3.86 -31.94 -10.99
CA MET A 21 3.35 -31.01 -9.99
C MET A 21 1.81 -31.01 -9.94
N ALA A 22 1.13 -31.07 -11.08
CA ALA A 22 -0.33 -31.16 -11.12
C ALA A 22 -0.83 -32.44 -10.44
N LYS A 23 -0.15 -33.58 -10.69
CA LYS A 23 -0.46 -34.87 -10.03
C LYS A 23 -0.22 -34.83 -8.53
N GLU A 24 0.89 -34.26 -8.09
CA GLU A 24 1.20 -34.09 -6.65
C GLU A 24 0.11 -33.30 -5.93
N HIS A 25 -0.52 -32.33 -6.60
CA HIS A 25 -1.62 -31.54 -6.06
C HIS A 25 -3.00 -32.18 -6.27
N GLY A 26 -3.08 -33.37 -6.86
CA GLY A 26 -4.36 -34.04 -7.18
C GLY A 26 -5.21 -33.27 -8.20
N MET A 27 -4.57 -32.52 -9.11
CA MET A 27 -5.23 -31.65 -10.08
C MET A 27 -4.95 -32.07 -11.53
N SER A 28 -5.84 -31.68 -12.45
CA SER A 28 -5.52 -31.76 -13.88
C SER A 28 -4.48 -30.70 -14.25
N ARG A 29 -3.66 -30.99 -15.27
CA ARG A 29 -2.68 -30.03 -15.82
C ARG A 29 -3.32 -28.65 -16.08
N ASN A 30 -4.50 -28.64 -16.70
CA ASN A 30 -5.22 -27.40 -16.99
C ASN A 30 -5.63 -26.64 -15.71
N LYS A 31 -6.19 -27.34 -14.72
CA LYS A 31 -6.58 -26.72 -13.45
C LYS A 31 -5.36 -26.15 -12.71
N TYR A 32 -4.25 -26.88 -12.73
CA TYR A 32 -2.99 -26.45 -12.15
C TYR A 32 -2.44 -25.18 -12.83
N LEU A 33 -2.39 -25.16 -14.16
CA LEU A 33 -1.96 -23.99 -14.94
C LEU A 33 -2.87 -22.77 -14.73
N ILE A 34 -4.19 -22.97 -14.66
CA ILE A 34 -5.13 -21.90 -14.32
C ILE A 34 -4.80 -21.32 -12.94
N GLY A 35 -4.48 -22.15 -11.95
CA GLY A 35 -4.07 -21.71 -10.62
C GLY A 35 -2.81 -20.86 -10.65
N ILE A 36 -1.77 -21.30 -11.36
CA ILE A 36 -0.53 -20.53 -11.52
C ILE A 36 -0.79 -19.20 -12.20
N LEU A 37 -1.53 -19.19 -13.32
CA LEU A 37 -1.84 -17.96 -14.06
C LEU A 37 -2.65 -16.97 -13.21
N LYS A 38 -3.65 -17.46 -12.48
CA LYS A 38 -4.44 -16.63 -11.56
C LYS A 38 -3.56 -16.05 -10.46
N ASN A 39 -2.76 -16.87 -9.81
CA ASN A 39 -1.88 -16.41 -8.74
C ASN A 39 -0.86 -15.39 -9.28
N HIS A 40 -0.33 -15.58 -10.48
CA HIS A 40 0.61 -14.65 -11.08
C HIS A 40 -0.02 -13.30 -11.42
N VAL A 41 -1.20 -13.30 -12.06
CA VAL A 41 -1.92 -12.07 -12.42
C VAL A 41 -2.41 -11.34 -11.16
N ILE A 42 -3.07 -12.07 -10.26
CA ILE A 42 -3.65 -11.49 -9.04
C ILE A 42 -2.55 -11.01 -8.09
N ALA A 43 -1.43 -11.75 -7.93
CA ALA A 43 -0.34 -11.30 -7.06
C ALA A 43 0.30 -10.01 -7.55
N GLY A 44 0.39 -9.80 -8.87
CA GLY A 44 0.85 -8.53 -9.45
C GLY A 44 -0.11 -7.39 -9.12
N GLU A 45 -1.41 -7.58 -9.36
CA GLU A 45 -2.44 -6.56 -9.09
C GLU A 45 -2.57 -6.24 -7.61
N ILE A 46 -2.59 -7.25 -6.73
CA ILE A 46 -2.65 -7.08 -5.27
C ILE A 46 -1.42 -6.30 -4.79
N LYS A 47 -0.22 -6.66 -5.26
CA LYS A 47 1.01 -5.99 -4.85
C LYS A 47 1.04 -4.52 -5.27
N GLU A 48 0.61 -4.21 -6.50
CA GLU A 48 0.52 -2.82 -6.96
C GLU A 48 -0.52 -2.01 -6.17
N VAL A 49 -1.68 -2.63 -5.86
CA VAL A 49 -2.71 -2.01 -5.02
C VAL A 49 -2.18 -1.75 -3.60
N GLU A 50 -1.54 -2.74 -2.97
CA GLU A 50 -0.93 -2.61 -1.65
C GLU A 50 0.15 -1.52 -1.62
N GLU A 51 1.05 -1.48 -2.60
CA GLU A 51 2.08 -0.43 -2.72
C GLU A 51 1.46 0.97 -2.83
N ARG A 52 0.39 1.13 -3.63
CA ARG A 52 -0.35 2.40 -3.72
C ARG A 52 -1.01 2.78 -2.39
N TYR A 53 -1.62 1.83 -1.69
CA TYR A 53 -2.23 2.09 -0.38
C TYR A 53 -1.19 2.48 0.67
N VAL A 54 -0.06 1.77 0.75
CA VAL A 54 1.04 2.08 1.66
C VAL A 54 1.58 3.49 1.39
N ASN A 55 1.78 3.84 0.12
CA ASN A 55 2.23 5.17 -0.27
C ASN A 55 1.20 6.25 0.11
N LEU A 56 -0.09 6.02 -0.14
CA LEU A 56 -1.15 6.95 0.24
C LEU A 56 -1.20 7.18 1.76
N ILE A 57 -1.12 6.10 2.54
CA ILE A 57 -1.11 6.16 4.01
C ILE A 57 0.09 6.97 4.49
N LYS A 58 1.29 6.69 3.95
CA LYS A 58 2.52 7.40 4.32
C LYS A 58 2.41 8.90 4.04
N THR A 59 1.99 9.29 2.84
CA THR A 59 1.79 10.70 2.47
C THR A 59 0.78 11.37 3.39
N ASN A 60 -0.33 10.71 3.70
CA ASN A 60 -1.34 11.27 4.60
C ASN A 60 -0.81 11.42 6.04
N MET A 61 -0.04 10.45 6.55
CA MET A 61 0.59 10.56 7.87
C MET A 61 1.58 11.73 7.93
N GLU A 62 2.40 11.91 6.89
CA GLU A 62 3.33 13.04 6.80
C GLU A 62 2.59 14.39 6.83
N VAL A 63 1.50 14.52 6.07
CA VAL A 63 0.66 15.73 6.08
C VAL A 63 0.01 15.97 7.44
N ILE A 64 -0.55 14.92 8.07
CA ILE A 64 -1.16 15.01 9.39
C ILE A 64 -0.14 15.44 10.44
N GLN A 65 1.06 14.85 10.40
CA GLN A 65 2.16 15.18 11.30
C GLN A 65 2.58 16.65 11.14
N HIS A 66 2.81 17.09 9.90
CA HIS A 66 3.19 18.46 9.60
C HIS A 66 2.11 19.48 10.05
N ASN A 67 0.83 19.15 9.80
CA ASN A 67 -0.27 19.98 10.26
C ASN A 67 -0.33 20.04 11.80
N SER A 68 -0.10 18.92 12.48
CA SER A 68 -0.10 18.85 13.94
C SER A 68 1.03 19.70 14.54
N GLU A 69 2.23 19.63 13.96
CA GLU A 69 3.37 20.46 14.36
C GLU A 69 3.08 21.95 14.15
N THR A 70 2.52 22.31 12.99
CA THR A 70 2.16 23.70 12.67
C THR A 70 1.10 24.24 13.62
N LEU A 71 0.08 23.44 13.96
CA LEU A 71 -0.95 23.82 14.92
C LEU A 71 -0.38 23.99 16.33
N GLU A 72 0.57 23.15 16.73
CA GLU A 72 1.25 23.31 18.01
C GLU A 72 2.06 24.60 18.07
N MET A 73 2.82 24.92 17.01
CA MET A 73 3.56 26.19 16.90
C MET A 73 2.62 27.38 17.01
N LEU A 74 1.52 27.38 16.25
CA LEU A 74 0.52 28.45 16.30
C LEU A 74 -0.09 28.61 17.70
N LYS A 75 -0.37 27.50 18.39
CA LYS A 75 -0.87 27.54 19.77
C LYS A 75 0.13 28.24 20.70
N GLN A 76 1.43 27.95 20.55
CA GLN A 76 2.48 28.58 21.37
C GLN A 76 2.60 30.09 21.08
N GLU A 77 2.54 30.49 19.82
CA GLU A 77 2.55 31.91 19.43
C GLU A 77 1.38 32.68 20.05
N ILE A 78 0.16 32.16 19.95
CA ILE A 78 -1.04 32.78 20.54
C ILE A 78 -0.90 32.90 22.07
N LEU A 79 -0.36 31.89 22.73
CA LEU A 79 -0.16 31.92 24.19
C LEU A 79 0.89 32.96 24.59
N MET A 80 1.97 33.09 23.81
CA MET A 80 3.00 34.10 24.04
C MET A 80 2.43 35.52 23.87
N GLU A 81 1.67 35.77 22.81
CA GLU A 81 1.02 37.07 22.57
C GLU A 81 0.12 37.46 23.75
N LYS A 82 -0.73 36.54 24.21
CA LYS A 82 -1.60 36.76 25.38
C LYS A 82 -0.82 37.08 26.65
N TYR A 83 0.26 36.35 26.91
CA TYR A 83 1.10 36.60 28.07
C TYR A 83 1.74 37.99 28.02
N LEU A 84 2.26 38.38 26.85
CA LEU A 84 2.84 39.72 26.66
C LEU A 84 1.80 40.82 26.85
N GLU A 85 0.59 40.66 26.29
CA GLU A 85 -0.52 41.61 26.50
C GLU A 85 -0.90 41.75 27.99
N GLU A 86 -0.91 40.66 28.74
CA GLU A 86 -1.18 40.65 30.18
C GLU A 86 -0.10 41.34 31.00
N GLU A 87 1.18 41.13 30.67
CA GLU A 87 2.31 41.83 31.31
C GLU A 87 2.30 43.34 31.01
N TRP A 88 2.08 43.72 29.74
CA TRP A 88 1.95 45.12 29.32
C TRP A 88 0.83 45.85 30.06
N ARG A 89 -0.31 45.20 30.22
CA ARG A 89 -1.46 45.74 30.96
C ARG A 89 -1.13 45.92 32.45
N ARG A 90 -0.53 44.92 33.09
CA ARG A 90 -0.08 45.01 34.50
C ARG A 90 0.91 46.14 34.74
N ALA A 91 1.84 46.35 33.80
CA ALA A 91 2.85 47.40 33.90
C ALA A 91 2.30 48.82 33.71
N ASN A 92 1.19 48.97 32.98
CA ASN A 92 0.59 50.28 32.66
C ASN A 92 -0.64 50.62 33.53
N GLU A 93 -1.16 49.67 34.31
CA GLU A 93 -2.28 49.86 35.25
C GLU A 93 -1.84 49.96 36.73
N SER A 94 -0.53 49.87 37.02
CA SER A 94 0.08 50.14 38.35
C SER A 94 0.71 51.54 38.41
#